data_AF-A0A5D2F3U9-F1
#
_entry.id   AF-A0A5D2F3U9-F1
#
_cell.length_a   1.000
_cell.length_b   1.000
_cell.length_c   1.000
_cell.angle_alpha   90.00
_cell.angle_beta   90.00
_cell.angle_gamma   90.00
#
_symmetry.space_group_name_H-M   'P 1'
#
loop_
_entity.id
_entity.type
_entity.pdbx_description
1 polymer ?
#
loop_
_entity_poly.entity_id
_entity_poly.type
_entity_poly.pdbx_seq_one_letter_code
_entity_poly.pdbx_strand_id
1 'polypeptide(L)'
;MRSHEPRSTSSCAACKLLKRRCSPTCIFAPYFRSDEPKKFTKVHKVFGASNVSKILIEVPEEQREDTVNSLVYEAEARLRDPVYGCIGAIALLQRKMIELQHDLALARARLARYAANYSTGVAGTELDRLTMTGLGEFLVACGGFMDSFNQSSSYQVNQDAHMYDLTQIPYVYHDQL
;
A
#
# COMPACT_ATOMS: atom_id res chain seq x y z
N MET A 1 12.96 -23.76 2.65
CA MET A 1 12.74 -24.73 1.56
C MET A 1 11.26 -25.08 1.55
N ARG A 2 10.46 -24.52 0.62
CA ARG A 2 9.03 -24.88 0.55
C ARG A 2 8.95 -26.31 0.01
N SER A 3 8.28 -27.17 0.75
CA SER A 3 7.99 -28.55 0.38
C SER A 3 7.19 -28.58 -0.91
N HIS A 4 7.75 -29.22 -1.94
CA HIS A 4 7.02 -29.62 -3.13
C HIS A 4 6.09 -30.78 -2.74
N GLU A 5 4.90 -30.44 -2.24
CA GLU A 5 3.85 -31.42 -1.93
C GLU A 5 3.53 -32.22 -3.23
N PRO A 6 3.41 -33.56 -3.17
CA PRO A 6 3.16 -34.36 -4.36
C PRO A 6 1.85 -33.92 -5.02
N ARG A 7 1.92 -33.64 -6.33
CA ARG A 7 0.74 -33.31 -7.16
C ARG A 7 -0.32 -34.38 -6.98
N SER A 8 -1.36 -34.06 -6.22
CA SER A 8 -2.62 -34.79 -6.27
C SER A 8 -3.09 -34.82 -7.73
N THR A 9 -3.60 -35.96 -8.17
CA THR A 9 -4.13 -36.24 -9.51
C THR A 9 -5.35 -35.38 -9.92
N SER A 10 -5.59 -34.28 -9.20
CA SER A 10 -6.70 -33.37 -9.39
C SER A 10 -6.33 -32.23 -10.36
N SER A 11 -7.28 -31.85 -11.22
CA SER A 11 -7.14 -30.70 -12.11
C SER A 11 -6.99 -29.40 -11.32
N CYS A 12 -6.07 -28.52 -11.70
CA CYS A 12 -5.96 -27.17 -11.13
C CYS A 12 -7.28 -26.37 -11.27
N ALA A 13 -7.47 -25.32 -10.46
CA ALA A 13 -8.71 -24.54 -10.47
C ALA A 13 -9.03 -23.96 -11.86
N ALA A 14 -8.00 -23.52 -12.60
CA ALA A 14 -8.17 -22.99 -13.94
C ALA A 14 -8.73 -24.02 -14.93
N CYS A 15 -8.08 -25.19 -15.00
CA CYS A 15 -8.52 -26.27 -15.89
C CYS A 15 -9.90 -26.80 -15.51
N LYS A 16 -10.20 -26.88 -14.20
CA LYS A 16 -11.52 -27.26 -13.69
C LYS A 16 -12.61 -26.28 -14.14
N LEU A 17 -12.38 -24.97 -13.99
CA LEU A 17 -13.33 -23.94 -14.42
C LEU A 17 -13.52 -23.92 -15.94
N LEU A 18 -12.43 -24.08 -16.70
CA LEU A 18 -12.43 -24.08 -18.17
C LEU A 18 -12.88 -25.41 -18.79
N LYS A 19 -13.22 -26.42 -17.98
CA LYS A 19 -13.65 -27.75 -18.42
C LYS A 19 -12.68 -28.42 -19.41
N ARG A 20 -11.37 -28.29 -19.18
CA ARG A 20 -10.30 -28.89 -20.00
C ARG A 20 -9.34 -29.75 -19.18
N ARG A 21 -8.62 -30.65 -19.84
CA ARG A 21 -7.62 -31.50 -19.17
C ARG A 21 -6.45 -30.67 -18.63
N CYS A 22 -6.00 -30.97 -17.41
CA CYS A 22 -4.82 -30.35 -16.81
C CYS A 22 -3.56 -31.16 -17.17
N SER A 23 -2.69 -30.59 -18.01
CA SER A 23 -1.40 -31.18 -18.39
C SER A 23 -0.38 -31.09 -17.25
N PRO A 24 0.62 -31.99 -17.16
CA PRO A 24 1.79 -31.81 -16.30
C PRO A 24 2.49 -30.46 -16.50
N THR A 25 2.50 -29.93 -17.73
CA THR A 25 3.09 -28.64 -18.12
C THR A 25 2.12 -27.45 -18.05
N CYS A 26 0.98 -27.59 -17.36
CA CYS A 26 -0.02 -26.53 -17.27
C CYS A 26 0.54 -25.28 -16.55
N ILE A 27 0.59 -24.15 -17.27
CA ILE A 27 1.08 -22.87 -16.73
C ILE A 27 0.26 -22.33 -15.55
N PHE A 28 -1.01 -22.71 -15.43
CA PHE A 28 -1.88 -22.23 -14.35
C PHE A 28 -1.73 -23.07 -13.08
N ALA A 29 -1.26 -24.32 -13.20
CA ALA A 29 -1.28 -25.28 -12.11
C ALA A 29 -0.43 -24.86 -10.88
N PRO A 30 0.75 -24.24 -11.03
CA PRO A 30 1.53 -23.77 -9.88
C PRO A 30 0.83 -22.67 -9.08
N TYR A 31 0.01 -21.84 -9.73
CA TYR A 31 -0.52 -20.59 -9.13
C TYR A 31 -2.01 -20.66 -8.77
N PHE A 32 -2.77 -21.54 -9.40
CA PHE A 32 -4.22 -21.71 -9.21
C PHE A 32 -4.55 -23.13 -8.75
N ARG A 33 -4.26 -23.39 -7.48
CA ARG A 33 -4.50 -24.68 -6.83
C ARG A 33 -6.00 -25.01 -6.75
N SER A 34 -6.33 -26.30 -6.66
CA SER A 34 -7.71 -26.80 -6.73
C SER A 34 -8.56 -26.50 -5.47
N ASP A 35 -7.91 -26.22 -4.35
CA ASP A 35 -8.46 -25.73 -3.07
C ASP A 35 -8.93 -24.26 -3.13
N GLU A 36 -8.42 -23.47 -4.07
CA GLU A 36 -8.71 -22.04 -4.22
C GLU A 36 -9.47 -21.67 -5.51
N PRO A 37 -10.64 -22.27 -5.81
CA PRO A 37 -11.34 -22.04 -7.08
C PRO A 37 -11.80 -20.58 -7.28
N LYS A 38 -12.05 -19.87 -6.18
CA LYS A 38 -12.45 -18.45 -6.22
C LYS A 38 -11.33 -17.57 -6.77
N LYS A 39 -10.06 -17.91 -6.54
CA LYS A 39 -8.89 -17.15 -7.01
C LYS A 39 -8.89 -17.04 -8.53
N PHE A 40 -9.01 -18.16 -9.23
CA PHE A 40 -9.07 -18.17 -10.69
C PHE A 40 -10.38 -17.58 -11.22
N THR A 41 -11.52 -17.82 -10.55
CA THR A 41 -12.82 -17.29 -11.00
C THR A 41 -12.82 -15.76 -11.08
N LYS A 42 -12.24 -15.07 -10.09
CA LYS A 42 -12.13 -13.60 -10.07
C LYS A 42 -11.29 -13.11 -11.25
N VAL A 43 -10.07 -13.63 -11.40
CA VAL A 43 -9.14 -13.21 -12.46
C VAL A 43 -9.70 -13.53 -13.84
N HIS A 44 -10.32 -14.71 -14.02
CA HIS A 44 -10.96 -15.09 -15.26
C HIS A 44 -12.09 -14.13 -15.66
N LYS A 45 -12.89 -13.68 -14.69
CA LYS A 45 -14.00 -12.75 -14.95
C LYS A 45 -13.53 -11.36 -15.38
N VAL A 46 -12.42 -10.87 -14.85
CA VAL A 46 -11.93 -9.50 -15.12
C VAL A 46 -10.95 -9.45 -16.29
N PHE A 47 -9.97 -10.36 -16.32
CA PHE A 47 -8.90 -10.35 -17.31
C PHE A 47 -9.10 -11.38 -18.42
N GLY A 48 -9.79 -12.49 -18.13
CA GLY A 48 -9.93 -13.62 -19.05
C GLY A 48 -8.71 -14.55 -19.06
N ALA A 49 -8.94 -15.85 -19.28
CA ALA A 49 -7.88 -16.87 -19.20
C ALA A 49 -6.73 -16.63 -20.19
N SER A 50 -7.05 -16.17 -21.40
CA SER A 50 -6.05 -15.94 -22.46
C SER A 50 -5.11 -14.80 -22.11
N ASN A 51 -5.60 -13.71 -21.52
CA ASN A 51 -4.76 -12.58 -21.14
C ASN A 51 -3.87 -12.94 -19.96
N VAL A 52 -4.42 -13.65 -18.95
CA VAL A 52 -3.61 -14.17 -17.84
C VAL A 52 -2.52 -15.10 -18.36
N SER A 53 -2.84 -15.98 -19.31
CA SER A 53 -1.85 -16.86 -19.94
C SER A 53 -0.72 -16.07 -20.59
N LYS A 54 -1.04 -15.01 -21.35
CA LYS A 54 -0.05 -14.16 -22.03
C LYS A 54 0.85 -13.45 -21.01
N ILE A 55 0.26 -12.82 -20.00
CA ILE A 55 0.98 -12.13 -18.92
C ILE A 55 1.95 -13.10 -18.22
N LEU A 56 1.51 -14.31 -17.89
CA LEU A 56 2.38 -15.30 -17.24
C LEU A 56 3.52 -15.77 -18.15
N ILE A 57 3.33 -15.80 -19.47
CA ILE A 57 4.41 -16.15 -20.41
C ILE A 57 5.45 -15.02 -20.48
N GLU A 58 5.00 -13.76 -20.46
CA GLU A 58 5.86 -12.57 -20.57
C GLU A 58 6.65 -12.27 -19.28
N VAL A 59 6.12 -12.68 -18.12
CA VAL A 59 6.76 -12.44 -16.82
C VAL A 59 7.78 -13.55 -16.47
N PRO A 60 8.98 -13.19 -15.95
CA PRO A 60 9.96 -14.15 -15.44
C PRO A 60 9.37 -15.09 -14.40
N GLU A 61 9.77 -16.37 -14.41
CA GLU A 61 9.15 -17.40 -13.57
C GLU A 61 9.13 -17.06 -12.07
N GLU A 62 10.21 -16.43 -11.59
CA GLU A 62 10.39 -15.97 -10.20
C GLU A 62 9.33 -14.96 -9.75
N GLN A 63 8.79 -14.16 -10.68
CA GLN A 63 7.83 -13.09 -10.39
C GLN A 63 6.38 -13.49 -10.67
N ARG A 64 6.14 -14.69 -11.21
CA ARG A 64 4.79 -15.13 -11.61
C ARG A 64 3.85 -15.31 -10.42
N GLU A 65 4.36 -15.74 -9.26
CA GLU A 65 3.56 -15.87 -8.04
C GLU A 65 3.01 -14.51 -7.60
N ASP A 66 3.89 -13.52 -7.50
CA ASP A 66 3.53 -12.14 -7.15
C ASP A 66 2.61 -11.50 -8.19
N THR A 67 2.88 -11.74 -9.48
CA THR A 67 2.03 -11.27 -10.58
C THR A 67 0.62 -11.84 -10.46
N VAL A 68 0.47 -13.13 -10.18
CA VAL A 68 -0.86 -13.73 -9.97
C VAL A 68 -1.55 -13.12 -8.76
N ASN A 69 -0.82 -12.87 -7.67
CA ASN A 69 -1.40 -12.23 -6.48
C ASN A 69 -1.89 -10.80 -6.78
N SER A 70 -1.13 -10.01 -7.55
CA SER A 70 -1.56 -8.68 -8.02
C SER A 70 -2.81 -8.76 -8.90
N LEU A 71 -2.84 -9.65 -9.90
CA LEU A 71 -4.01 -9.85 -10.75
C LEU A 71 -5.25 -10.26 -9.95
N VAL A 72 -5.10 -11.09 -8.92
CA VAL A 72 -6.21 -11.49 -8.05
C VAL A 72 -6.74 -10.31 -7.25
N TYR A 73 -5.85 -9.50 -6.68
CA TYR A 73 -6.22 -8.29 -5.95
C TYR A 73 -6.97 -7.31 -6.84
N GLU A 74 -6.44 -7.01 -8.03
CA GLU A 74 -7.06 -6.10 -8.99
C GLU A 74 -8.41 -6.61 -9.48
N ALA A 75 -8.51 -7.91 -9.80
CA ALA A 75 -9.77 -8.51 -10.19
C ALA A 75 -10.80 -8.40 -9.07
N GLU A 76 -10.40 -8.65 -7.82
CA GLU A 76 -11.29 -8.53 -6.69
C GLU A 76 -11.77 -7.09 -6.47
N ALA A 77 -10.86 -6.12 -6.55
CA ALA A 77 -11.18 -4.71 -6.45
C ALA A 77 -12.18 -4.30 -7.53
N ARG A 78 -11.96 -4.69 -8.79
CA ARG A 78 -12.86 -4.42 -9.92
C ARG A 78 -14.23 -5.11 -9.80
N LEU A 79 -14.29 -6.25 -9.12
CA LEU A 79 -15.57 -6.94 -8.87
C LEU A 79 -16.38 -6.28 -7.74
N ARG A 80 -15.72 -5.68 -6.75
CA ARG A 80 -16.39 -4.89 -5.69
C ARG A 80 -16.78 -3.50 -6.18
N ASP A 81 -15.90 -2.86 -6.95
CA ASP A 81 -16.10 -1.55 -7.54
C ASP A 81 -15.92 -1.65 -9.07
N PRO A 82 -17.01 -1.90 -9.82
CA PRO A 82 -16.95 -2.00 -11.28
C PRO A 82 -16.49 -0.71 -11.97
N VAL A 83 -16.64 0.45 -11.33
CA VAL A 83 -16.33 1.75 -11.91
C VAL A 83 -14.84 2.06 -11.74
N TYR A 84 -14.33 2.06 -10.51
CA TYR A 84 -12.97 2.50 -10.21
C TYR A 84 -12.01 1.36 -9.80
N GLY A 85 -12.52 0.21 -9.33
CA GLY A 85 -11.69 -0.92 -8.96
C GLY A 85 -10.55 -0.56 -7.99
N CYS A 86 -9.32 -0.95 -8.32
CA CYS A 86 -8.15 -0.63 -7.49
C CYS A 86 -7.74 0.85 -7.53
N ILE A 87 -8.08 1.60 -8.59
CA ILE A 87 -7.83 3.04 -8.69
C ILE A 87 -8.53 3.79 -7.55
N GLY A 88 -9.67 3.25 -7.13
CA GLY A 88 -10.39 3.73 -5.97
C GLY A 88 -9.65 3.67 -4.65
N ALA A 89 -9.06 2.50 -4.39
CA ALA A 89 -8.22 2.31 -3.22
C ALA A 89 -7.01 3.26 -3.25
N ILE A 90 -6.42 3.48 -4.43
CA ILE A 90 -5.32 4.43 -4.61
C ILE A 90 -5.76 5.85 -4.25
N ALA A 91 -6.89 6.32 -4.80
CA ALA A 91 -7.43 7.65 -4.52
C ALA A 91 -7.71 7.86 -3.02
N LEU A 92 -8.30 6.86 -2.36
CA LEU A 92 -8.57 6.90 -0.92
C LEU A 92 -7.28 7.01 -0.10
N LEU A 93 -6.28 6.18 -0.43
CA LEU A 93 -5.00 6.17 0.29
C LEU A 93 -4.25 7.50 0.09
N GLN A 94 -4.28 8.06 -1.12
CA GLN A 94 -3.68 9.37 -1.39
C GLN A 94 -4.34 10.49 -0.58
N ARG A 95 -5.67 10.50 -0.47
CA ARG A 95 -6.38 11.47 0.37
C ARG A 95 -6.00 11.34 1.85
N LYS A 96 -6.00 10.12 2.39
CA LYS A 96 -5.59 9.85 3.77
C LYS A 96 -4.15 10.26 4.05
N MET A 97 -3.25 10.05 3.09
CA MET A 97 -1.86 10.49 3.20
C MET A 97 -1.77 12.01 3.38
N ILE A 98 -2.50 12.78 2.57
CA ILE A 98 -2.53 14.24 2.66
C ILE A 98 -3.12 14.70 4.00
N GLU A 99 -4.24 14.11 4.42
CA GLU A 99 -4.88 14.41 5.72
C GLU A 99 -3.91 14.16 6.89
N LEU A 100 -3.25 12.99 6.91
CA LEU A 100 -2.31 12.64 7.96
C LEU A 100 -1.05 13.53 7.95
N GLN A 101 -0.57 13.93 6.78
CA GLN A 101 0.54 14.88 6.67
C GLN A 101 0.16 16.25 7.23
N HIS A 102 -1.04 16.73 6.95
CA HIS A 102 -1.56 17.98 7.50
C HIS A 102 -1.70 17.90 9.02
N ASP A 103 -2.30 16.83 9.56
CA ASP A 103 -2.48 16.64 10.99
C ASP A 103 -1.14 16.56 11.73
N LEU A 104 -0.16 15.87 11.13
CA LEU A 104 1.20 15.80 11.65
C LEU A 104 1.85 17.20 11.69
N ALA A 105 1.66 18.02 10.66
CA ALA A 105 2.18 19.39 10.64
C ALA A 105 1.55 20.25 11.75
N LEU A 106 0.23 20.14 11.95
CA LEU A 106 -0.47 20.84 13.04
C LEU A 106 0.01 20.39 14.41
N ALA A 107 0.17 19.08 14.63
CA ALA A 107 0.67 18.53 15.89
C ALA A 107 2.10 19.02 16.19
N ARG A 108 2.99 18.99 15.19
CA ARG A 108 4.36 19.52 15.30
C ARG A 108 4.37 21.01 15.64
N ALA A 109 3.54 21.82 14.98
CA ALA A 109 3.41 23.24 15.28
C ALA A 109 2.92 23.48 16.72
N ARG A 110 1.93 22.71 17.20
CA ARG A 110 1.45 22.80 18.58
C ARG A 110 2.55 22.47 19.59
N LEU A 111 3.31 21.40 19.37
CA LEU A 111 4.43 21.02 20.23
C LEU A 111 5.52 22.09 20.28
N ALA A 112 5.88 22.67 19.12
CA ALA A 112 6.86 23.75 19.06
C ALA A 112 6.43 24.98 19.86
N ARG A 113 5.14 25.36 19.82
CA ARG A 113 4.60 26.44 20.66
C ARG A 113 4.66 26.13 22.15
N TYR A 114 4.32 24.91 22.56
CA TYR A 114 4.41 24.52 23.97
C TYR A 114 5.85 24.56 24.48
N ALA A 115 6.82 24.10 23.67
CA ALA A 115 8.23 24.18 24.00
C ALA A 115 8.70 25.64 24.15
N ALA A 116 8.34 26.53 23.22
CA ALA A 116 8.71 27.94 23.28
C ALA A 116 8.12 28.67 24.51
N ASN A 117 6.87 28.36 24.86
CA ASN A 117 6.19 28.96 26.02
C ASN A 117 6.79 28.47 27.35
N TYR A 118 7.31 27.25 27.41
CA TYR A 118 8.03 26.74 28.58
C TYR A 118 9.36 27.48 28.79
N SER A 119 10.06 27.84 27.71
CA SER A 119 11.31 28.62 27.75
C SER A 119 11.13 30.05 28.26
N THR A 120 9.95 30.65 28.06
CA THR A 120 9.64 32.05 28.45
C THR A 120 9.09 32.17 29.88
N GLY A 121 8.68 31.06 30.51
CA GLY A 121 8.19 31.03 31.89
C GLY A 121 9.27 30.94 32.97
N VAL A 122 10.54 30.75 32.61
CA VAL A 122 11.67 30.62 33.55
C VAL A 122 12.57 31.86 33.49
N ALA A 123 11.97 33.03 33.74
CA ALA A 123 12.68 34.30 33.96
C ALA A 123 12.47 34.82 35.40
N GLY A 124 12.22 33.93 36.35
CA GLY A 124 12.13 34.26 37.77
C GLY A 124 12.62 33.11 38.65
N THR A 125 13.49 33.46 39.59
CA THR A 125 14.07 32.68 40.70
C THR A 125 15.13 31.64 40.34
N GLU A 126 16.40 32.06 40.53
CA GLU A 126 17.51 31.19 40.92
C GLU A 126 17.09 30.27 42.07
N LEU A 127 16.78 29.00 41.79
CA LEU A 127 17.06 27.82 42.63
C LEU A 127 16.32 26.61 42.05
N ASP A 128 16.83 26.02 40.97
CA ASP A 128 16.65 24.59 40.67
C ASP A 128 17.54 24.17 39.51
N ARG A 129 18.85 24.16 39.78
CA ARG A 129 19.88 23.77 38.82
C ARG A 129 20.22 22.28 38.87
N LEU A 130 19.35 21.43 39.44
CA LEU A 130 19.64 20.01 39.66
C LEU A 130 18.55 19.01 39.22
N THR A 131 17.57 19.42 38.42
CA THR A 131 16.65 18.47 37.78
C THR A 131 16.34 18.94 36.37
N MET A 132 17.08 18.41 35.41
CA MET A 132 16.63 18.03 34.04
C MET A 132 17.83 17.89 33.10
N THR A 133 18.81 17.05 33.47
CA THR A 133 19.78 16.49 32.52
C THR A 133 19.15 15.55 31.49
N GLY A 134 17.84 15.27 31.57
CA GLY A 134 17.14 14.35 30.64
C GLY A 134 16.40 15.00 29.46
N LEU A 135 16.21 16.33 29.44
CA LEU A 135 15.51 17.02 28.34
C LEU A 135 16.44 17.93 27.51
N GLY A 136 17.59 18.31 28.04
CA GLY A 136 18.61 19.09 27.31
C GLY A 136 19.19 18.32 26.12
N GLU A 137 19.35 17.00 26.24
CA GLU A 137 19.81 16.16 25.12
C GLU A 137 18.73 16.01 24.03
N PHE A 138 17.44 16.04 24.38
CA PHE A 138 16.36 15.92 23.40
C PHE A 138 16.14 17.23 22.62
N LEU A 139 16.29 18.39 23.26
CA LEU A 139 16.15 19.70 22.63
C LEU A 139 17.36 20.08 21.75
N VAL A 140 18.58 19.68 22.12
CA VAL A 140 19.76 19.84 21.25
C VAL A 140 19.72 18.87 20.07
N ALA A 141 19.19 17.65 20.25
CA ALA A 141 19.02 16.69 19.15
C ALA A 141 18.00 17.13 18.09
N CYS A 142 16.97 17.91 18.45
CA CYS A 142 16.00 18.42 17.45
C CYS A 142 16.40 19.74 16.79
N GLY A 143 17.37 20.49 17.33
CA GLY A 143 17.98 21.64 16.66
C GLY A 143 18.90 21.26 15.50
N GLY A 144 19.43 20.03 15.48
CA GLY A 144 20.33 19.53 14.43
C GLY A 144 19.66 18.77 13.28
N PHE A 145 18.33 18.58 13.31
CA PHE A 145 17.63 17.79 12.28
C PHE A 145 16.84 18.63 11.26
N MET A 146 16.70 19.94 11.49
CA MET A 146 16.00 20.81 10.52
C MET A 146 16.76 20.98 9.20
N ASP A 147 18.07 20.69 9.14
CA ASP A 147 18.85 20.83 7.90
C ASP A 147 18.97 19.54 7.07
N SER A 148 18.67 18.36 7.62
CA SER A 148 18.85 17.09 6.87
C SER A 148 17.63 16.63 6.08
N PHE A 149 16.46 17.26 6.23
CA PHE A 149 15.28 16.98 5.39
C PHE A 149 15.03 18.03 4.30
N ASN A 150 15.85 19.07 4.24
CA ASN A 150 15.84 20.01 3.12
C ASN A 150 16.54 19.42 1.88
N GLN A 151 17.37 18.38 2.03
CA GLN A 151 18.07 17.76 0.90
C GLN A 151 17.34 16.55 0.28
N SER A 152 16.29 16.03 0.93
CA SER A 152 15.34 15.08 0.31
C SER A 152 14.05 15.75 -0.16
N SER A 153 13.87 17.06 0.09
CA SER A 153 12.77 17.87 -0.44
C SER A 153 12.96 18.30 -1.89
N SER A 154 13.60 17.44 -2.69
CA SER A 154 13.58 17.50 -4.15
C SER A 154 12.74 16.39 -4.78
N TYR A 155 11.87 15.73 -4.00
CA TYR A 155 10.59 15.32 -4.59
C TYR A 155 9.78 16.58 -4.80
N GLN A 156 10.11 17.26 -5.89
CA GLN A 156 9.26 18.25 -6.52
C GLN A 156 7.84 17.67 -6.50
N VAL A 157 6.96 18.28 -5.73
CA VAL A 157 5.54 18.31 -6.08
C VAL A 157 5.52 19.09 -7.39
N ASN A 158 5.83 18.37 -8.48
CA ASN A 158 5.75 18.94 -9.81
C ASN A 158 4.29 19.30 -10.02
N GLN A 159 4.12 20.60 -10.20
CA GLN A 159 2.87 21.27 -10.47
C GLN A 159 2.48 21.03 -11.94
N ASP A 160 2.40 19.75 -12.32
CA ASP A 160 1.76 19.26 -13.54
C ASP A 160 0.56 18.40 -13.09
N ALA A 161 -0.36 19.05 -12.37
CA ALA A 161 -1.60 18.48 -11.88
C ALA A 161 -2.61 18.28 -13.02
N HIS A 162 -2.22 17.58 -14.09
CA HIS A 162 -3.07 17.47 -15.27
C HIS A 162 -3.05 16.12 -15.98
N MET A 163 -2.75 15.02 -15.27
CA MET A 163 -2.97 13.71 -15.88
C MET A 163 -3.86 12.74 -15.11
N TYR A 164 -3.94 12.73 -13.78
CA TYR A 164 -4.99 11.95 -13.07
C TYR A 164 -5.34 12.60 -11.73
N ASP A 165 -6.28 13.56 -11.73
CA ASP A 165 -6.81 14.14 -10.50
C ASP A 165 -7.74 13.13 -9.79
N LEU A 166 -7.12 12.17 -9.11
CA LEU A 166 -7.79 11.15 -8.31
C LEU A 166 -8.49 11.75 -7.07
N THR A 167 -8.22 13.01 -6.75
CA THR A 167 -8.83 13.68 -5.58
C THR A 167 -10.30 14.03 -5.83
N GLN A 168 -10.71 14.16 -7.09
CA GLN A 168 -12.09 14.47 -7.49
C GLN A 168 -13.03 13.25 -7.55
N ILE A 169 -12.55 12.02 -7.32
CA ILE A 169 -13.43 10.85 -7.35
C ILE A 169 -14.41 10.91 -6.16
N PRO A 170 -15.74 11.04 -6.39
CA PRO A 170 -16.72 11.06 -5.33
C PRO A 170 -16.86 9.65 -4.77
N TYR A 171 -16.21 9.41 -3.62
CA TYR A 171 -16.30 8.12 -2.95
C TYR A 171 -17.55 8.05 -2.08
N VAL A 172 -18.56 7.29 -2.54
CA VAL A 172 -19.61 6.74 -1.69
C VAL A 172 -19.22 5.31 -1.36
N TYR A 173 -18.62 5.10 -0.18
CA TYR A 173 -18.46 3.76 0.37
C TYR A 173 -19.80 3.37 1.00
N HIS A 174 -20.48 2.36 0.47
CA HIS A 174 -21.47 1.63 1.25
C HIS A 174 -20.70 0.77 2.25
N ASP A 175 -20.58 1.25 3.48
CA ASP A 175 -20.25 0.40 4.62
C ASP A 175 -21.32 -0.68 4.75
N GLN A 176 -20.99 -1.90 4.36
CA GLN A 176 -21.63 -3.10 4.90
C GLN A 176 -20.54 -3.90 5.61
N LEU A 177 -20.46 -3.62 6.92
CA LEU A 177 -19.91 -4.52 7.93
C LEU A 177 -20.65 -5.85 7.93
#